data_AF-A0A2T7TXU6-F1
#
_entry.id   AF-A0A2T7TXU6-F1
#
_cell.length_a   1.000
_cell.length_b   1.000
_cell.length_c   1.000
_cell.angle_alpha   90.00
_cell.angle_beta   90.00
_cell.angle_gamma   90.00
#
_symmetry.space_group_name_H-M   'P 1'
#
loop_
_entity.id
_entity.type
_entity.pdbx_description
1 polymer ?
#
loop_
_entity_poly.entity_id
_entity_poly.type
_entity_poly.pdbx_seq_one_letter_code
_entity_poly.pdbx_strand_id
1 'polypeptide(L)'
;MEKHRRTTSLVQAAAVLGVHRNTLSGWVDQGCPVVKRADRTRGVEWEISIQDVVDWRIQKAVADAVASLQGEVGRISREEADRRRAVAQAITAEVAADEALDRVVARADAESDLAGFCVVLKTGLANASAKIAARAASLTSPTEIQEICEREMNRAFEAAQGELKQQWAENG
;
A
#
# COMPACT_ATOMS: atom_id res chain seq x y z
N MET A 1 13.72 -17.40 -51.60
CA MET A 1 14.89 -18.30 -51.49
C MET A 1 14.46 -19.55 -50.75
N GLU A 2 14.30 -20.65 -51.47
CA GLU A 2 13.88 -21.94 -50.92
C GLU A 2 15.06 -22.52 -50.12
N LYS A 3 15.03 -22.32 -48.78
CA LYS A 3 16.02 -22.93 -47.88
C LYS A 3 15.93 -24.44 -48.10
N HIS A 4 17.01 -25.05 -48.58
CA HIS A 4 17.12 -26.51 -48.64
C HIS A 4 17.00 -27.08 -47.23
N ARG A 5 15.79 -27.49 -46.86
CA ARG A 5 15.47 -28.02 -45.54
C ARG A 5 16.07 -29.43 -45.48
N ARG A 6 17.30 -29.54 -44.98
CA ARG A 6 17.94 -30.84 -44.77
C ARG A 6 17.11 -31.61 -43.74
N THR A 7 16.44 -32.65 -44.19
CA THR A 7 15.74 -33.61 -43.35
C THR A 7 16.64 -34.79 -43.04
N THR A 8 16.52 -35.30 -41.82
CA THR A 8 17.30 -36.43 -41.31
C THR A 8 16.37 -37.38 -40.56
N SER A 9 16.78 -38.63 -40.37
CA SER A 9 16.03 -39.56 -39.54
C SER A 9 16.07 -39.15 -38.07
N LEU A 10 15.12 -39.63 -37.27
CA LEU A 10 15.06 -39.35 -35.82
C LEU A 10 16.36 -39.72 -35.08
N VAL A 11 17.03 -40.80 -35.52
CA VAL A 11 18.29 -41.26 -34.91
C VAL A 11 19.44 -40.32 -35.27
N GLN A 12 19.52 -39.89 -36.53
CA GLN A 12 20.56 -38.97 -37.00
C GLN A 12 20.38 -37.58 -36.39
N ALA A 13 19.14 -37.08 -36.33
CA ALA A 13 18.83 -35.80 -35.70
C ALA A 13 19.23 -35.81 -34.21
N ALA A 14 18.92 -36.88 -33.49
CA ALA A 14 19.30 -37.03 -32.08
C ALA A 14 20.82 -37.03 -31.89
N ALA A 15 21.55 -37.73 -32.76
CA ALA A 15 23.01 -37.77 -32.73
C ALA A 15 23.64 -36.39 -32.99
N VAL A 16 23.14 -35.64 -34.00
CA VAL A 16 23.65 -34.29 -34.30
C VAL A 16 23.34 -33.31 -33.18
N LEU A 17 22.18 -33.44 -32.53
CA LEU A 17 21.78 -32.61 -31.40
C LEU A 17 22.42 -33.02 -30.07
N GLY A 18 23.21 -34.10 -30.05
CA GLY A 18 23.87 -34.61 -28.85
C GLY A 18 22.90 -35.12 -27.77
N VAL A 19 21.71 -35.56 -28.16
CA VAL A 19 20.68 -36.04 -27.22
C VAL A 19 20.27 -37.48 -27.49
N HIS A 20 19.73 -38.15 -26.46
CA HIS A 20 19.19 -39.48 -26.63
C HIS A 20 17.94 -39.47 -27.53
N ARG A 21 17.75 -40.52 -28.35
CA ARG A 21 16.60 -40.65 -29.26
C ARG A 21 15.25 -40.46 -28.55
N ASN A 22 15.10 -41.03 -27.35
CA ASN A 22 13.86 -40.90 -26.56
C ASN A 22 13.63 -39.46 -26.11
N THR A 23 14.70 -38.69 -25.85
CA THR A 23 14.59 -37.28 -25.49
C THR A 23 14.06 -36.47 -26.65
N LEU A 24 14.57 -36.70 -27.87
CA LEU A 24 14.06 -36.05 -29.07
C LEU A 24 12.60 -36.47 -29.37
N SER A 25 12.25 -37.75 -29.18
CA SER A 25 10.86 -38.22 -29.28
C SER A 25 9.94 -37.49 -28.30
N GLY A 26 10.37 -37.35 -27.04
CA GLY A 26 9.61 -36.61 -26.03
C GLY A 26 9.45 -35.13 -26.38
N TRP A 27 10.40 -34.51 -27.09
CA TRP A 27 10.21 -33.14 -27.58
C TRP A 27 9.14 -33.07 -28.67
N VAL A 28 9.08 -34.05 -29.57
CA VAL A 28 8.02 -34.14 -30.58
C VAL A 28 6.64 -34.23 -29.92
N ASP A 29 6.52 -35.02 -28.86
CA ASP A 29 5.29 -35.11 -28.07
C ASP A 29 4.92 -33.78 -27.38
N GLN A 30 5.93 -32.98 -27.03
CA GLN A 30 5.78 -31.63 -26.47
C GLN A 30 5.57 -30.54 -27.54
N GLY A 31 5.35 -30.92 -28.81
CA GLY A 31 5.07 -29.99 -29.90
C GLY A 31 6.29 -29.54 -30.71
N CYS A 32 7.42 -30.24 -30.62
CA CYS A 32 8.58 -29.97 -31.48
C CYS A 32 8.23 -30.26 -32.96
N PRO A 33 8.55 -29.35 -33.89
CA PRO A 33 8.20 -29.49 -35.30
C PRO A 33 8.92 -30.67 -35.96
N VAL A 34 8.15 -31.40 -36.77
CA VAL A 34 8.62 -32.53 -37.59
C VAL A 34 8.14 -32.33 -39.02
N VAL A 35 8.99 -32.63 -40.01
CA VAL A 35 8.64 -32.46 -41.42
C VAL A 35 7.71 -33.59 -41.88
N LYS A 36 7.97 -34.81 -41.39
CA LYS A 36 7.12 -35.98 -41.64
C LYS A 36 7.12 -36.91 -40.44
N ARG A 37 5.94 -37.30 -39.99
CA ARG A 37 5.76 -38.32 -38.94
C ARG A 37 5.95 -39.70 -39.53
N ALA A 38 6.61 -40.59 -38.79
CA ALA A 38 6.72 -41.98 -39.20
C ALA A 38 5.36 -42.69 -39.13
N ASP A 39 5.11 -43.54 -40.11
CA ASP A 39 3.97 -44.46 -40.16
C ASP A 39 4.51 -45.87 -40.35
N ARG A 40 4.49 -46.65 -39.26
CA ARG A 40 5.05 -47.99 -39.22
C ARG A 40 4.26 -48.99 -40.07
N THR A 41 2.96 -48.76 -40.26
CA THR A 41 2.06 -49.55 -41.10
C THR A 41 2.29 -49.30 -42.58
N ARG A 42 2.76 -48.10 -42.95
CA ARG A 42 3.03 -47.69 -44.34
C ARG A 42 4.52 -47.65 -44.69
N GLY A 43 5.40 -48.08 -43.77
CA GLY A 43 6.85 -48.10 -43.96
C GLY A 43 7.49 -46.71 -44.07
N VAL A 44 6.82 -45.66 -43.56
CA VAL A 44 7.29 -44.28 -43.65
C VAL A 44 8.19 -43.96 -42.46
N GLU A 45 9.42 -43.50 -42.73
CA GLU A 45 10.37 -43.06 -41.72
C GLU A 45 10.15 -41.59 -41.30
N TRP A 46 10.67 -41.22 -40.13
CA TRP A 46 10.67 -39.85 -39.64
C TRP A 46 11.53 -38.94 -40.52
N GLU A 47 11.02 -37.76 -40.86
CA GLU A 47 11.82 -36.69 -41.47
C GLU A 47 11.86 -35.50 -40.51
N ILE A 48 13.05 -35.18 -40.01
CA ILE A 48 13.28 -34.14 -39.01
C ILE A 48 14.26 -33.11 -39.56
N SER A 49 13.86 -31.84 -39.49
CA SER A 49 14.78 -30.73 -39.76
C SER A 49 15.46 -30.29 -38.47
N ILE A 50 16.79 -30.31 -38.47
CA ILE A 50 17.58 -29.86 -37.32
C ILE A 50 17.35 -28.37 -37.05
N GLN A 51 17.16 -27.56 -38.11
CA GLN A 51 16.92 -26.12 -37.99
C GLN A 51 15.63 -25.85 -37.19
N ASP A 52 14.53 -26.51 -37.57
CA ASP A 52 13.24 -26.32 -36.89
C ASP A 52 13.28 -26.76 -35.42
N VAL A 53 14.02 -27.84 -35.12
CA VAL A 53 14.19 -28.34 -33.76
C VAL A 53 14.98 -27.35 -32.89
N VAL A 54 16.04 -26.75 -33.45
CA VAL A 54 16.84 -25.73 -32.75
C VAL A 54 16.04 -24.46 -32.50
N ASP A 55 15.32 -23.97 -33.52
CA ASP A 55 14.50 -22.77 -33.40
C ASP A 55 13.39 -22.96 -32.35
N TRP A 56 12.72 -24.12 -32.36
CA TRP A 56 11.74 -24.48 -31.35
C TRP A 56 12.36 -24.56 -29.95
N ARG A 57 13.56 -25.13 -29.81
CA ARG A 57 14.26 -25.23 -28.52
C ARG A 57 14.61 -23.86 -27.94
N ILE A 58 15.05 -22.93 -28.79
CA ILE A 58 15.37 -21.55 -28.39
C ILE A 58 14.08 -20.86 -27.92
N GLN A 59 13.00 -20.93 -28.70
CA GLN A 59 11.72 -20.33 -28.33
C GLN A 59 11.17 -20.89 -27.02
N LYS A 60 11.27 -22.20 -26.83
CA LYS A 60 10.86 -22.87 -25.59
C LYS A 60 11.68 -22.40 -24.39
N ALA A 61 13.01 -22.33 -24.51
CA ALA A 61 13.87 -21.84 -23.43
C ALA A 61 13.58 -20.38 -23.05
N VAL A 62 13.30 -19.53 -24.04
CA VAL A 62 12.88 -18.13 -23.81
C VAL A 62 11.52 -18.09 -23.10
N ALA A 63 10.55 -18.89 -23.56
CA ALA A 63 9.23 -18.95 -22.92
C ALA A 63 9.31 -19.43 -21.47
N ASP A 64 10.11 -20.46 -21.19
CA ASP A 64 10.32 -20.99 -19.84
C ASP A 64 10.98 -19.94 -18.92
N ALA A 65 11.99 -19.20 -19.44
CA ALA A 65 12.64 -18.13 -18.70
C ALA A 65 11.69 -16.95 -18.41
N VAL A 66 10.89 -16.52 -19.39
CA VAL A 66 9.90 -15.46 -19.21
C VAL A 66 8.80 -15.87 -18.23
N ALA A 67 8.33 -17.12 -18.29
CA ALA A 67 7.35 -17.64 -17.35
C ALA A 67 7.87 -17.61 -15.91
N SER A 68 9.16 -17.89 -15.70
CA SER A 68 9.78 -17.80 -14.37
C SER A 68 9.82 -16.36 -13.83
N LEU A 69 10.07 -15.36 -14.69
CA LEU A 69 10.12 -13.94 -14.32
C LEU A 69 8.73 -13.36 -14.05
N GLN A 70 7.69 -13.82 -14.75
CA GLN A 70 6.31 -13.36 -14.54
C GLN A 70 5.72 -13.78 -13.18
N GLY A 71 6.34 -14.75 -12.48
CA GLY A 71 5.94 -15.14 -11.13
C GLY A 71 6.33 -14.14 -10.04
N GLU A 72 7.40 -13.36 -10.25
CA GLU A 72 7.98 -12.46 -9.23
C GLU A 72 7.66 -10.98 -9.46
N VAL A 73 7.44 -10.54 -10.70
CA VAL A 73 7.43 -9.10 -11.06
C VAL A 73 6.14 -8.34 -10.66
N GLY A 74 5.14 -9.00 -10.06
CA GLY A 74 3.85 -8.36 -9.72
C GLY A 74 3.26 -8.70 -8.36
N ARG A 75 3.93 -9.55 -7.56
CA ARG A 75 3.43 -9.97 -6.24
C ARG A 75 4.44 -9.49 -5.21
N ILE A 76 3.99 -8.67 -4.26
CA ILE A 76 4.78 -8.34 -3.08
C ILE A 76 5.24 -9.67 -2.48
N SER A 77 6.56 -9.87 -2.38
CA SER A 77 7.10 -11.10 -1.79
C SER A 77 6.59 -11.20 -0.36
N ARG A 78 6.36 -12.42 0.12
CA ARG A 78 5.87 -12.66 1.49
C ARG A 78 6.76 -11.94 2.52
N GLU A 79 8.07 -11.97 2.31
CA GLU A 79 9.05 -11.28 3.16
C GLU A 79 8.86 -9.76 3.19
N GLU A 80 8.57 -9.13 2.05
CA GLU A 80 8.29 -7.69 1.99
C GLU A 80 6.95 -7.34 2.65
N ALA A 81 5.92 -8.18 2.48
CA ALA A 81 4.65 -8.01 3.16
C ALA A 81 4.80 -8.13 4.69
N ASP A 82 5.55 -9.13 5.16
CA ASP A 82 5.82 -9.36 6.58
C ASP A 82 6.64 -8.20 7.17
N ARG A 83 7.64 -7.67 6.43
CA ARG A 83 8.42 -6.49 6.83
C ARG A 83 7.53 -5.25 7.01
N ARG A 84 6.67 -4.95 6.03
CA ARG A 84 5.74 -3.80 6.12
C ARG A 84 4.77 -3.93 7.29
N ARG A 85 4.27 -5.14 7.52
CA ARG A 85 3.39 -5.44 8.65
C ARG A 85 4.11 -5.20 9.99
N ALA A 86 5.35 -5.68 10.13
CA ALA A 86 6.14 -5.49 11.33
C ALA A 86 6.39 -4.00 11.64
N VAL A 87 6.70 -3.20 10.62
CA VAL A 87 6.86 -1.74 10.77
C VAL A 87 5.56 -1.08 11.21
N ALA A 88 4.43 -1.39 10.56
CA ALA A 88 3.13 -0.83 10.93
C ALA A 88 2.71 -1.21 12.36
N GLN A 89 2.99 -2.45 12.78
CA GLN A 89 2.74 -2.91 14.14
C GLN A 89 3.62 -2.19 15.16
N ALA A 90 4.90 -1.98 14.85
CA ALA A 90 5.81 -1.22 15.71
C ALA A 90 5.32 0.23 15.91
N ILE A 91 4.97 0.92 14.83
CA ILE A 91 4.43 2.29 14.89
C ILE A 91 3.16 2.34 15.74
N THR A 92 2.25 1.37 15.55
CA THR A 92 1.00 1.31 16.32
C THR A 92 1.28 1.08 17.80
N ALA A 93 2.25 0.23 18.13
CA ALA A 93 2.64 -0.03 19.51
C ALA A 93 3.33 1.18 20.17
N GLU A 94 4.12 1.94 19.41
CA GLU A 94 4.73 3.19 19.88
C GLU A 94 3.66 4.24 20.18
N VAL A 95 2.70 4.47 19.27
CA VAL A 95 1.59 5.40 19.50
C VAL A 95 0.77 4.99 20.73
N ALA A 96 0.43 3.71 20.87
CA ALA A 96 -0.30 3.22 22.03
C ALA A 96 0.49 3.39 23.35
N ALA A 97 1.83 3.25 23.31
CA ALA A 97 2.67 3.49 24.46
C ALA A 97 2.72 4.99 24.82
N ASP A 98 2.79 5.87 23.82
CA ASP A 98 2.76 7.32 24.04
C ASP A 98 1.39 7.82 24.51
N GLU A 99 0.28 7.23 24.04
CA GLU A 99 -1.07 7.47 24.56
C GLU A 99 -1.16 7.06 26.03
N ALA A 100 -0.68 5.87 26.39
CA ALA A 100 -0.69 5.38 27.78
C ALA A 100 0.22 6.19 28.74
N LEU A 101 1.14 6.98 28.20
CA LEU A 101 2.02 7.87 28.96
C LEU A 101 1.57 9.34 28.89
N ASP A 102 0.37 9.61 28.37
CA ASP A 102 -0.22 10.95 28.20
C ASP A 102 0.69 11.92 27.41
N ARG A 103 1.47 11.40 26.44
CA ARG A 103 2.38 12.21 25.61
C ARG A 103 1.73 12.73 24.34
N VAL A 104 0.67 12.05 23.89
CA VAL A 104 -0.07 12.39 22.68
C VAL A 104 -1.57 12.38 22.97
N VAL A 105 -2.31 13.18 22.22
CA VAL A 105 -3.77 13.22 22.25
C VAL A 105 -4.29 12.99 20.84
N ALA A 106 -5.43 12.31 20.72
CA ALA A 106 -6.07 12.14 19.43
C ALA A 106 -6.47 13.51 18.87
N ARG A 107 -6.16 13.72 17.59
CA ARG A 107 -6.44 14.99 16.92
C ARG A 107 -7.91 15.40 16.99
N ALA A 108 -8.82 14.43 16.85
CA ALA A 108 -10.26 14.68 16.89
C ALA A 108 -10.72 15.20 18.27
N ASP A 109 -10.15 14.65 19.35
CA ASP A 109 -10.48 15.07 20.71
C ASP A 109 -9.95 16.48 20.96
N ALA A 110 -8.70 16.76 20.58
CA ALA A 110 -8.14 18.10 20.67
C ALA A 110 -8.92 19.15 19.86
N GLU A 111 -9.42 18.80 18.67
CA GLU A 111 -10.29 19.65 17.86
C GLU A 111 -11.64 19.90 18.55
N SER A 112 -12.24 18.86 19.13
CA SER A 112 -13.50 18.94 19.87
C SER A 112 -13.38 19.82 21.11
N ASP A 113 -12.33 19.63 21.89
CA ASP A 113 -12.07 20.37 23.13
C ASP A 113 -11.83 21.86 22.86
N LEU A 114 -11.05 22.17 21.81
CA LEU A 114 -10.82 23.55 21.40
C LEU A 114 -12.11 24.21 20.89
N ALA A 115 -12.93 23.48 20.14
CA ALA A 115 -14.24 23.97 19.71
C ALA A 115 -15.15 24.27 20.89
N GLY A 116 -15.21 23.37 21.89
CA GLY A 116 -15.93 23.56 23.15
C GLY A 116 -15.47 24.81 23.89
N PHE A 117 -14.16 24.95 24.11
CA PHE A 117 -13.55 26.13 24.71
C PHE A 117 -13.98 27.43 24.00
N CYS A 118 -13.95 27.45 22.67
CA CYS A 118 -14.33 28.62 21.88
C CYS A 118 -15.82 28.97 22.03
N VAL A 119 -16.70 27.96 22.13
CA VAL A 119 -18.13 28.17 22.35
C VAL A 119 -18.38 28.79 23.71
N VAL A 120 -17.78 28.25 24.77
CA VAL A 120 -17.92 28.77 26.14
C VAL A 120 -17.38 30.19 26.23
N LEU A 121 -16.19 30.44 25.69
CA LEU A 121 -15.58 31.76 25.66
C LEU A 121 -16.44 32.78 24.92
N LYS A 122 -16.93 32.43 23.72
CA LYS A 122 -17.81 33.30 22.93
C LYS A 122 -19.09 33.65 23.69
N THR A 123 -19.73 32.68 24.32
CA THR A 123 -20.91 32.90 25.15
C THR A 123 -20.59 33.81 26.34
N GLY A 124 -19.45 33.57 27.01
CA GLY A 124 -18.96 34.39 28.12
C GLY A 124 -18.73 35.85 27.72
N LEU A 125 -18.08 36.08 26.58
CA LEU A 125 -17.83 37.42 26.05
C LEU A 125 -19.13 38.13 25.64
N ALA A 126 -20.08 37.43 25.02
CA ALA A 126 -21.39 37.99 24.72
C ALA A 126 -22.13 38.44 26.00
N ASN A 127 -22.06 37.63 27.06
CA ASN A 127 -22.62 37.97 28.36
C ASN A 127 -21.89 39.14 29.02
N ALA A 128 -20.56 39.22 28.88
CA ALA A 128 -19.76 40.35 29.36
C ALA A 128 -20.23 41.65 28.70
N SER A 129 -20.35 41.68 27.37
CA SER A 129 -20.85 42.84 26.63
C SER A 129 -22.24 43.29 27.10
N ALA A 130 -23.16 42.34 27.30
CA ALA A 130 -24.50 42.64 27.80
C ALA A 130 -24.49 43.28 29.20
N LYS A 131 -23.66 42.77 30.12
CA LYS A 131 -23.53 43.33 31.47
C LYS A 131 -22.87 44.70 31.50
N ILE A 132 -21.85 44.91 30.67
CA ILE A 132 -21.19 46.21 30.53
C ILE A 132 -22.20 47.22 29.99
N ALA A 133 -22.92 46.89 28.91
CA ALA A 133 -23.94 47.76 28.32
C ALA A 133 -25.02 48.16 29.34
N ALA A 134 -25.49 47.21 30.17
CA ALA A 134 -26.49 47.47 31.21
C ALA A 134 -26.03 48.48 32.28
N ARG A 135 -24.72 48.63 32.49
CA ARG A 135 -24.13 49.51 33.51
C ARG A 135 -23.48 50.76 32.93
N ALA A 136 -23.29 50.82 31.61
CA ALA A 136 -22.52 51.85 30.93
C ALA A 136 -22.96 53.28 31.30
N ALA A 137 -24.27 53.54 31.39
CA ALA A 137 -24.81 54.85 31.74
C ALA A 137 -24.51 55.30 33.18
N SER A 138 -24.15 54.36 34.08
CA SER A 138 -23.87 54.63 35.50
C SER A 138 -22.37 54.72 35.83
N LEU A 139 -21.50 54.34 34.90
CA LEU A 139 -20.05 54.37 35.11
C LEU A 139 -19.52 55.77 34.82
N THR A 140 -18.76 56.35 35.74
CA THR A 140 -18.40 57.78 35.67
C THR A 140 -16.90 58.03 35.59
N SER A 141 -16.07 57.02 35.85
CA SER A 141 -14.62 57.13 35.71
C SER A 141 -14.05 56.09 34.73
N PRO A 142 -12.97 56.41 34.01
CA PRO A 142 -12.27 55.44 33.17
C PRO A 142 -11.81 54.19 33.94
N THR A 143 -11.40 54.36 35.20
CA THR A 143 -10.96 53.25 36.06
C THR A 143 -12.08 52.25 36.33
N GLU A 144 -13.27 52.72 36.70
CA GLU A 144 -14.45 51.85 36.90
C GLU A 144 -14.83 51.09 35.63
N ILE A 145 -14.73 51.74 34.47
CA ILE A 145 -15.00 51.12 33.16
C ILE A 145 -13.99 50.03 32.85
N GLN A 146 -12.71 50.27 33.12
CA GLN A 146 -11.67 49.26 32.92
C GLN A 146 -11.88 48.06 33.85
N GLU A 147 -12.13 48.29 35.14
CA GLU A 147 -12.34 47.23 36.13
C GLU A 147 -13.51 46.31 35.78
N ILE A 148 -14.63 46.85 35.28
CA ILE A 148 -15.76 46.01 34.84
C ILE A 148 -15.43 45.22 33.59
N CYS A 149 -14.76 45.81 32.61
CA CYS A 149 -14.35 45.13 31.39
C CYS A 149 -13.41 43.97 31.69
N GLU A 150 -12.36 44.21 32.48
CA GLU A 150 -11.39 43.19 32.87
C GLU A 150 -12.05 42.08 33.68
N ARG A 151 -12.88 42.42 34.67
CA ARG A 151 -13.59 41.43 35.49
C ARG A 151 -14.47 40.51 34.65
N GLU A 152 -15.28 41.06 33.74
CA GLU A 152 -16.19 40.22 32.95
C GLU A 152 -15.44 39.43 31.86
N MET A 153 -14.37 39.98 31.29
CA MET A 153 -13.49 39.26 30.36
C MET A 153 -12.77 38.10 31.05
N ASN A 154 -12.16 38.35 32.21
CA ASN A 154 -11.47 37.31 32.99
C ASN A 154 -12.45 36.21 33.41
N ARG A 155 -13.67 36.57 33.83
CA ARG A 155 -14.71 35.59 34.15
C ARG A 155 -15.08 34.70 32.95
N ALA A 156 -15.11 35.25 31.74
CA ALA A 156 -15.37 34.46 30.53
C ALA A 156 -14.23 33.46 30.24
N PHE A 157 -12.97 33.90 30.39
CA PHE A 157 -11.81 33.02 30.24
C PHE A 157 -11.73 31.94 31.33
N GLU A 158 -11.96 32.30 32.58
CA GLU A 158 -11.97 31.36 33.70
C GLU A 158 -13.04 30.27 33.53
N ALA A 159 -14.23 30.64 33.06
CA ALA A 159 -15.28 29.68 32.76
C ALA A 159 -14.87 28.71 31.64
N ALA A 160 -14.36 29.23 30.52
CA ALA A 160 -13.92 28.41 29.39
C ALA A 160 -12.74 27.49 29.76
N GLN A 161 -11.77 27.98 30.54
CA GLN A 161 -10.67 27.17 31.04
C GLN A 161 -11.13 26.12 32.06
N GLY A 162 -12.08 26.46 32.93
CA GLY A 162 -12.62 25.55 33.94
C GLY A 162 -13.31 24.35 33.30
N GLU A 163 -14.13 24.59 32.28
CA GLU A 163 -14.83 23.52 31.56
C GLU A 163 -13.85 22.62 30.78
N LEU A 164 -12.86 23.20 30.11
CA LEU A 164 -11.80 22.44 29.43
C LEU A 164 -11.01 21.57 30.41
N LYS A 165 -10.62 22.11 31.57
CA LYS A 165 -9.91 21.36 32.62
C LYS A 165 -10.75 20.22 33.16
N GLN A 166 -12.06 20.44 33.34
CA GLN A 166 -12.97 19.40 33.81
C GLN A 166 -13.07 18.27 32.79
N GLN A 167 -13.24 18.59 31.50
CA GLN A 167 -13.26 17.60 30.43
C GLN A 167 -12.00 16.75 30.40
N TRP A 168 -10.83 17.38 30.52
CA TRP A 168 -9.55 16.65 30.54
C TRP A 168 -9.33 15.83 31.82
N ALA A 169 -9.93 16.23 32.95
CA ALA A 169 -9.90 15.45 34.17
C ALA A 169 -10.89 14.27 34.16
N GLU A 170 -11.95 14.34 33.36
CA GLU A 170 -12.94 13.26 33.19
C GLU A 170 -12.54 12.26 32.09
N ASN A 171 -11.75 12.71 31.11
CA ASN A 171 -11.32 11.90 29.96
C ASN A 171 -9.90 11.32 30.09
N GLY A 172 -9.10 11.76 31.08
CA GLY A 172 -7.80 11.18 31.43
C GLY A 172 -7.90 10.15 32.54
#